data_AF-A0A484KCD0-F1
#
_entry.id   AF-A0A484KCD0-F1
#
_cell.length_a   1.000
_cell.length_b   1.000
_cell.length_c   1.000
_cell.angle_alpha   90.00
_cell.angle_beta   90.00
_cell.angle_gamma   90.00
#
_symmetry.space_group_name_H-M   'P 1'
#
loop_
_entity.id
_entity.type
_entity.pdbx_description
1 polymer ?
#
loop_
_entity_poly.entity_id
_entity_poly.type
_entity_poly.pdbx_seq_one_letter_code
_entity_poly.pdbx_strand_id
1 'polypeptide(L)'
;MHQLLVECPSIYEMLPNPNFEWKKKPEIHVWRKTSQDGETLVELESYSLKESVTLLEEALKTNQLNYNGVAVALPFNISILNWATGTRKIIDNAQLPQGIEFYNIYGTSFDTPFDVCYGSETNPIEDLSDICHTMPDYDCVDGDGTVPSESAKADHFEAAERVGVRAGHRELLCDETVFDLIKKWLNVGEIAKLTKNRTSSCKVMDCSYE
;
A
#
# COMPACT_ATOMS: atom_id res chain seq x y z
N MET A 1 5.82 13.55 -13.69
CA MET A 1 6.73 12.46 -14.10
C MET A 1 6.61 11.35 -13.06
N HIS A 2 5.84 10.30 -13.38
CA HIS A 2 5.76 9.10 -12.55
C HIS A 2 6.98 8.22 -12.88
N GLN A 3 8.09 8.42 -12.18
CA GLN A 3 9.25 7.55 -12.38
C GLN A 3 8.99 6.25 -11.63
N LEU A 4 8.52 5.23 -12.34
CA LEU A 4 8.41 3.85 -11.86
C LEU A 4 9.83 3.33 -11.58
N LEU A 5 10.36 3.61 -10.39
CA LEU A 5 11.63 3.10 -9.91
C LEU A 5 11.38 1.73 -9.27
N VAL A 6 11.43 0.67 -10.08
CA VAL A 6 11.05 -0.68 -9.63
C VAL A 6 12.25 -1.56 -9.30
N GLU A 7 13.33 -1.02 -8.72
CA GLU A 7 14.45 -1.86 -8.21
C GLU A 7 14.44 -2.05 -6.70
N CYS A 8 13.33 -1.72 -6.03
CA CYS A 8 13.16 -2.04 -4.62
C CYS A 8 12.30 -3.30 -4.47
N PRO A 9 12.81 -4.40 -3.85
CA PRO A 9 12.02 -5.60 -3.60
C PRO A 9 10.68 -5.35 -2.90
N SER A 10 10.63 -4.37 -1.99
CA SER A 10 9.39 -4.03 -1.28
C SER A 10 8.29 -3.52 -2.21
N ILE A 11 8.62 -2.86 -3.33
CA ILE A 11 7.61 -2.39 -4.29
C ILE A 11 6.91 -3.60 -4.94
N TYR A 12 7.65 -4.65 -5.30
CA TYR A 12 7.07 -5.87 -5.87
C TYR A 12 6.21 -6.64 -4.88
N GLU A 13 6.61 -6.66 -3.60
CA GLU A 13 5.85 -7.28 -2.52
C GLU A 13 4.53 -6.53 -2.26
N MET A 14 4.55 -5.20 -2.41
CA MET A 14 3.40 -4.31 -2.24
C MET A 14 2.54 -4.13 -3.49
N LEU A 15 2.91 -4.74 -4.63
CA LEU A 15 2.01 -4.78 -5.80
C LEU A 15 0.69 -5.47 -5.41
N PRO A 16 -0.45 -5.03 -5.95
CA PRO A 16 -1.75 -5.61 -5.60
C PRO A 16 -1.73 -7.13 -5.67
N ASN A 17 -2.20 -7.79 -4.62
CA ASN A 17 -2.23 -9.24 -4.55
C ASN A 17 -3.24 -9.77 -5.59
N PRO A 18 -2.84 -10.55 -6.61
CA PRO A 18 -3.76 -11.07 -7.62
C PRO A 18 -4.75 -12.10 -7.07
N ASN A 19 -4.50 -12.63 -5.88
CA ASN A 19 -5.38 -13.57 -5.18
C ASN A 19 -6.36 -12.88 -4.23
N PHE A 20 -6.19 -11.58 -3.98
CA PHE A 20 -7.11 -10.85 -3.12
C PHE A 20 -8.44 -10.62 -3.85
N GLU A 21 -9.53 -10.95 -3.16
CA GLU A 21 -10.90 -10.83 -3.69
C GLU A 21 -11.42 -9.41 -3.47
N TRP A 22 -10.99 -8.49 -4.33
CA TRP A 22 -11.54 -7.14 -4.35
C TRP A 22 -13.03 -7.14 -4.73
N LYS A 23 -13.81 -6.23 -4.13
CA LYS A 23 -15.19 -5.95 -4.57
C LYS A 23 -15.25 -5.48 -6.02
N LYS A 24 -14.34 -4.58 -6.40
CA LYS A 24 -14.03 -4.17 -7.77
C LYS A 24 -12.54 -4.39 -7.95
N LYS A 25 -12.11 -5.11 -8.98
CA LYS A 25 -10.68 -5.31 -9.23
C LYS A 25 -10.08 -4.01 -9.80
N PRO A 26 -8.91 -3.57 -9.31
CA PRO A 26 -8.23 -2.43 -9.90
C PRO A 26 -7.67 -2.81 -11.28
N GLU A 27 -7.76 -1.88 -12.22
CA GLU A 27 -7.33 -2.04 -13.61
C GLU A 27 -6.40 -0.90 -14.05
N ILE A 28 -5.56 -1.20 -15.05
CA ILE A 28 -4.80 -0.20 -15.78
C ILE A 28 -5.46 -0.02 -17.13
N HIS A 29 -5.83 1.21 -17.47
CA HIS A 29 -6.40 1.57 -18.76
C HIS A 29 -5.37 2.33 -19.59
N VAL A 30 -5.31 2.02 -20.89
CA VAL A 30 -4.39 2.69 -21.82
C VAL A 30 -5.13 2.98 -23.12
N TRP A 31 -5.20 4.24 -23.50
CA TRP A 31 -5.67 4.63 -24.83
C TRP A 31 -4.60 4.28 -25.86
N ARG A 32 -4.94 3.48 -26.87
CA ARG A 32 -4.00 2.90 -27.84
C ARG A 32 -4.49 3.10 -29.26
N LYS A 33 -3.55 3.29 -30.20
CA LYS A 33 -3.86 3.26 -31.64
C LYS A 33 -3.82 1.82 -32.12
N THR A 34 -4.92 1.36 -32.70
CA THR A 34 -5.01 0.09 -33.42
C THR A 34 -5.15 0.37 -34.92
N SER A 35 -4.49 -0.44 -35.75
CA SER A 35 -4.64 -0.39 -37.20
C SER A 35 -5.40 -1.63 -37.64
N GLN A 36 -6.68 -1.46 -37.98
CA GLN A 36 -7.52 -2.52 -38.48
C GLN A 36 -7.97 -2.14 -39.90
N ASP A 37 -7.69 -3.02 -40.87
CA ASP A 37 -8.09 -2.86 -42.28
C ASP A 37 -7.66 -1.54 -42.96
N GLY A 38 -6.57 -0.93 -42.48
CA GLY A 38 -6.01 0.31 -43.04
C GLY A 38 -6.59 1.59 -42.44
N GLU A 39 -7.57 1.50 -41.55
CA GLU A 39 -8.06 2.62 -40.74
C GLU A 39 -7.36 2.61 -39.37
N THR A 40 -7.00 3.81 -38.89
CA THR A 40 -6.45 3.99 -37.54
C THR A 40 -7.59 4.27 -36.59
N LEU A 41 -7.83 3.35 -35.65
CA LEU A 41 -8.79 3.50 -34.58
C LEU A 41 -8.06 3.76 -33.27
N VAL A 42 -8.74 4.46 -32.35
CA VAL A 42 -8.24 4.70 -31.00
C VAL A 42 -9.16 4.00 -30.04
N GLU A 43 -8.62 3.08 -29.26
CA GLU A 43 -9.38 2.21 -28.36
C GLU A 43 -8.79 2.25 -26.94
N LEU A 44 -9.66 2.08 -25.95
CA LEU A 44 -9.25 1.97 -24.55
C LEU A 44 -9.01 0.50 -24.21
N GLU A 45 -7.74 0.13 -24.06
CA GLU A 45 -7.35 -1.19 -23.59
C GLU A 45 -7.38 -1.24 -22.06
N SER A 46 -7.88 -2.34 -21.49
CA SER A 46 -7.90 -2.58 -20.05
C SER A 46 -7.00 -3.77 -19.70
N TYR A 47 -6.15 -3.57 -18.70
CA TYR A 47 -5.20 -4.56 -18.20
C TYR A 47 -5.55 -4.91 -16.77
N SER A 48 -5.94 -6.16 -16.54
CA SER A 48 -6.18 -6.69 -15.19
C SER A 48 -4.89 -6.80 -14.38
N LEU A 49 -5.00 -7.14 -13.09
CA LEU A 49 -3.85 -7.42 -12.21
C LEU A 49 -2.84 -8.45 -12.76
N LYS A 50 -3.27 -9.38 -13.62
CA LYS A 50 -2.38 -10.37 -14.23
C LYS A 50 -1.74 -9.83 -15.51
N GLU A 51 -2.52 -9.14 -16.33
CA GLU A 51 -2.07 -8.56 -17.61
C GLU A 51 -1.18 -7.32 -17.39
N SER A 52 -1.31 -6.66 -16.25
CA SER A 52 -0.45 -5.52 -15.86
C SER A 52 1.03 -5.89 -15.79
N VAL A 53 1.37 -7.16 -15.53
CA VAL A 53 2.76 -7.63 -15.55
C VAL A 53 3.36 -7.46 -16.94
N THR A 54 2.66 -7.95 -17.98
CA THR A 54 3.10 -7.82 -19.37
C THR A 54 3.18 -6.35 -19.80
N LEU A 55 2.22 -5.53 -19.36
CA LEU A 55 2.24 -4.10 -19.61
C LEU A 55 3.49 -3.43 -18.99
N LEU A 56 3.79 -3.74 -17.73
CA LEU A 56 4.94 -3.19 -17.02
C LEU A 56 6.27 -3.67 -17.60
N GLU A 57 6.36 -4.92 -18.04
CA GLU A 57 7.53 -5.46 -18.75
C GLU A 57 7.85 -4.65 -20.01
N GLU A 58 6.86 -4.40 -20.86
CA GLU A 58 7.08 -3.63 -22.09
C GLU A 58 7.29 -2.13 -21.80
N ALA A 59 6.50 -1.53 -20.90
CA ALA A 59 6.62 -0.11 -20.56
C ALA A 59 7.98 0.24 -19.91
N LEU A 60 8.59 -0.70 -19.19
CA LEU A 60 9.87 -0.48 -18.50
C LEU A 60 11.07 -1.08 -19.24
N LYS A 61 10.87 -1.70 -20.41
CA LYS A 61 11.91 -2.43 -21.15
C LYS A 61 13.18 -1.61 -21.43
N THR A 62 13.03 -0.33 -21.69
CA THR A 62 14.12 0.61 -21.98
C THR A 62 14.36 1.62 -20.86
N ASN A 63 13.66 1.47 -19.72
CA ASN A 63 13.70 2.40 -18.61
C ASN A 63 15.12 2.52 -18.02
N GLN A 64 15.59 3.76 -17.89
CA GLN A 64 16.92 4.08 -17.42
C GLN A 64 16.88 5.31 -16.52
N LEU A 65 17.69 5.30 -15.45
CA LEU A 65 17.97 6.45 -14.60
C LEU A 65 19.35 7.00 -14.94
N ASN A 66 19.44 8.31 -15.14
CA ASN A 66 20.75 8.97 -15.22
C ASN A 66 21.23 9.33 -13.80
N TYR A 67 22.30 8.68 -13.35
CA TYR A 67 22.96 8.97 -12.08
C TYR A 67 24.41 9.36 -12.33
N ASN A 68 24.75 10.63 -12.04
CA ASN A 68 26.09 11.19 -12.24
C ASN A 68 26.63 11.03 -13.67
N GLY A 69 25.77 11.13 -14.69
CA GLY A 69 26.14 10.98 -16.10
C GLY A 69 26.24 9.53 -16.57
N VAL A 70 25.98 8.56 -15.69
CA VAL A 70 25.90 7.13 -16.03
C VAL A 70 24.43 6.75 -16.18
N ALA A 71 24.09 6.15 -17.32
CA ALA A 71 22.78 5.55 -17.53
C ALA A 71 22.72 4.19 -16.83
N VAL A 72 21.84 4.06 -15.85
CA VAL A 72 21.56 2.82 -15.11
C VAL A 72 20.24 2.26 -15.60
N ALA A 73 20.24 1.07 -16.19
CA ALA A 73 19.02 0.40 -16.61
C ALA A 73 18.22 -0.07 -15.39
N LEU A 74 16.92 0.23 -15.38
CA LEU A 74 15.98 -0.15 -14.32
C LEU A 74 14.72 -0.79 -14.92
N PRO A 75 14.84 -1.93 -15.62
CA PRO A 75 13.71 -2.60 -16.24
C PRO A 75 12.81 -3.27 -15.19
N PHE A 76 11.62 -3.69 -15.60
CA PHE A 76 10.79 -4.54 -14.77
C PHE A 76 11.48 -5.89 -14.50
N ASN A 77 11.77 -6.17 -13.23
CA ASN A 77 12.51 -7.33 -12.79
C ASN A 77 11.61 -8.51 -12.39
N ILE A 78 11.45 -9.47 -13.31
CA ILE A 78 10.66 -10.69 -13.10
C ILE A 78 11.24 -11.60 -12.01
N SER A 79 12.56 -11.60 -11.82
CA SER A 79 13.17 -12.40 -10.76
C SER A 79 12.73 -11.91 -9.37
N ILE A 80 12.67 -10.59 -9.18
CA ILE A 80 12.17 -9.99 -7.94
C ILE A 80 10.66 -10.21 -7.80
N LEU A 81 9.87 -10.08 -8.88
CA LEU A 81 8.44 -10.40 -8.85
C LEU A 81 8.17 -11.83 -8.40
N ASN A 82 8.96 -12.79 -8.89
CA ASN A 82 8.86 -14.21 -8.50
C ASN A 82 9.18 -14.41 -7.00
N TRP A 83 10.19 -13.72 -6.48
CA TRP A 83 10.48 -13.72 -5.03
C TRP A 83 9.35 -13.11 -4.23
N ALA A 84 8.84 -11.94 -4.63
CA ALA A 84 7.70 -11.28 -3.99
C ALA A 84 6.42 -12.13 -4.00
N THR A 85 6.24 -12.95 -5.05
CA THR A 85 5.14 -13.94 -5.10
C THR A 85 5.33 -15.04 -4.04
N GLY A 86 6.57 -15.45 -3.78
CA GLY A 86 6.91 -16.33 -2.66
C GLY A 86 6.59 -15.70 -1.30
N THR A 87 7.01 -14.45 -1.08
CA THR A 87 6.71 -13.70 0.16
C THR A 87 5.20 -13.60 0.38
N ARG A 88 4.42 -13.22 -0.64
CA ARG A 88 2.95 -13.12 -0.56
C ARG A 88 2.29 -14.43 -0.17
N LYS A 89 2.73 -15.57 -0.72
CA LYS A 89 2.23 -16.89 -0.31
C LYS A 89 2.47 -17.17 1.18
N ILE A 90 3.59 -16.73 1.73
CA ILE A 90 3.87 -16.90 3.17
C ILE A 90 2.92 -16.02 3.99
N ILE A 91 2.73 -14.76 3.58
CA ILE A 91 1.83 -13.81 4.25
C ILE A 91 0.37 -14.28 4.20
N ASP A 92 -0.12 -14.72 3.03
CA ASP A 92 -1.50 -15.18 2.82
C ASP A 92 -1.85 -16.42 3.69
N ASN A 93 -0.84 -17.18 4.11
CA ASN A 93 -1.01 -18.36 4.97
C ASN A 93 -0.61 -18.10 6.44
N ALA A 94 -0.25 -16.86 6.80
CA ALA A 94 0.11 -16.52 8.15
C ALA A 94 -1.10 -16.67 9.09
N GLN A 95 -0.85 -17.14 10.31
CA GLN A 95 -1.86 -17.27 11.35
C GLN A 95 -1.35 -16.61 12.62
N LEU A 96 -2.25 -15.94 13.35
CA LEU A 96 -1.90 -15.40 14.66
C LEU A 96 -1.77 -16.54 15.68
N PRO A 97 -0.75 -16.50 16.55
CA PRO A 97 -0.65 -17.42 17.67
C PRO A 97 -1.88 -17.31 18.60
N GLN A 98 -2.28 -18.43 19.19
CA GLN A 98 -3.38 -18.45 20.15
C GLN A 98 -3.10 -17.55 21.35
N GLY A 99 -4.09 -16.75 21.75
CA GLY A 99 -4.01 -15.86 22.92
C GLY A 99 -3.37 -14.50 22.65
N ILE A 100 -3.09 -14.16 21.39
CA ILE A 100 -2.66 -12.82 20.99
C ILE A 100 -3.86 -12.03 20.47
N GLU A 101 -4.10 -10.86 21.06
CA GLU A 101 -5.09 -9.91 20.56
C GLU A 101 -4.49 -9.10 19.41
N PHE A 102 -5.24 -9.00 18.31
CA PHE A 102 -4.87 -8.20 17.14
C PHE A 102 -5.74 -6.95 17.04
N TYR A 103 -5.11 -5.83 16.75
CA TYR A 103 -5.76 -4.54 16.58
C TYR A 103 -5.34 -3.93 15.24
N ASN A 104 -6.27 -3.32 14.52
CA ASN A 104 -6.00 -2.70 13.23
C ASN A 104 -6.44 -1.23 13.24
N ILE A 105 -5.51 -0.32 12.97
CA ILE A 105 -5.78 1.10 12.71
C ILE A 105 -5.47 1.34 11.24
N TYR A 106 -6.40 1.95 10.51
CA TYR A 106 -6.22 2.29 9.10
C TYR A 106 -6.77 3.68 8.80
N GLY A 107 -6.21 4.33 7.77
CA GLY A 107 -6.66 5.64 7.33
C GLY A 107 -7.86 5.56 6.40
N THR A 108 -8.68 6.61 6.39
CA THR A 108 -9.96 6.70 5.66
C THR A 108 -10.24 8.15 5.27
N SER A 109 -11.24 8.36 4.41
CA SER A 109 -11.76 9.66 3.98
C SER A 109 -10.78 10.50 3.14
N PHE A 110 -9.85 9.85 2.43
CA PHE A 110 -9.00 10.46 1.40
C PHE A 110 -9.16 9.72 0.08
N ASP A 111 -9.21 10.48 -1.01
CA ASP A 111 -9.20 9.95 -2.37
C ASP A 111 -7.90 9.17 -2.60
N THR A 112 -8.03 7.87 -2.78
CA THR A 112 -6.91 6.95 -2.91
C THR A 112 -6.91 6.34 -4.31
N PRO A 113 -5.84 6.52 -5.11
CA PRO A 113 -5.75 5.96 -6.45
C PRO A 113 -6.05 4.46 -6.48
N PHE A 114 -6.93 4.06 -7.39
CA PHE A 114 -7.39 2.68 -7.51
C PHE A 114 -7.21 2.13 -8.92
N ASP A 115 -7.87 2.76 -9.89
CA ASP A 115 -7.63 2.53 -11.31
C ASP A 115 -6.75 3.66 -11.85
N VAL A 116 -6.01 3.37 -12.91
CA VAL A 116 -5.14 4.35 -13.56
C VAL A 116 -5.34 4.31 -15.07
N CYS A 117 -5.46 5.47 -15.68
CA CYS A 117 -5.66 5.63 -17.12
C CYS A 117 -4.51 6.44 -17.74
N TYR A 118 -3.93 5.95 -18.83
CA TYR A 118 -2.88 6.62 -19.58
C TYR A 118 -3.33 7.00 -20.99
N GLY A 119 -3.00 8.23 -21.40
CA GLY A 119 -3.37 8.78 -22.70
C GLY A 119 -4.84 9.23 -22.75
N SER A 120 -5.30 9.60 -23.94
CA SER A 120 -6.69 9.97 -24.22
C SER A 120 -7.07 9.58 -25.64
N GLU A 121 -8.36 9.68 -25.99
CA GLU A 121 -8.83 9.47 -27.36
C GLU A 121 -8.11 10.37 -28.39
N THR A 122 -7.76 11.59 -27.99
CA THR A 122 -7.05 12.56 -28.84
C THR A 122 -5.53 12.44 -28.78
N ASN A 123 -4.99 11.86 -27.71
CA ASN A 123 -3.55 11.67 -27.50
C ASN A 123 -3.28 10.26 -26.92
N PRO A 124 -3.47 9.20 -27.72
CA PRO A 124 -3.24 7.83 -27.28
C PRO A 124 -1.74 7.52 -27.16
N ILE A 125 -1.42 6.52 -26.36
CA ILE A 125 -0.08 5.97 -26.20
C ILE A 125 0.28 5.15 -27.44
N GLU A 126 1.35 5.53 -28.15
CA GLU A 126 1.84 4.80 -29.34
C GLU A 126 2.87 3.74 -28.95
N ASP A 127 3.88 4.12 -28.16
CA ASP A 127 4.84 3.20 -27.56
C ASP A 127 4.51 3.02 -26.07
N LEU A 128 4.45 1.78 -25.57
CA LEU A 128 4.14 1.52 -24.17
C LEU A 128 5.20 2.10 -23.21
N SER A 129 6.43 2.33 -23.67
CA SER A 129 7.45 3.03 -22.88
C SER A 129 7.10 4.49 -22.58
N ASP A 130 6.22 5.12 -23.38
CA ASP A 130 5.73 6.48 -23.13
C ASP A 130 4.82 6.57 -21.89
N ILE A 131 4.32 5.43 -21.37
CA ILE A 131 3.57 5.38 -20.11
C ILE A 131 4.37 6.00 -18.97
N CYS A 132 5.68 5.73 -18.89
CA CYS A 132 6.58 6.28 -17.86
C CYS A 132 6.73 7.81 -17.92
N HIS A 133 6.36 8.41 -19.06
CA HIS A 133 6.50 9.83 -19.33
C HIS A 133 5.16 10.55 -19.47
N THR A 134 4.05 9.80 -19.38
CA THR A 134 2.70 10.33 -19.46
C THR A 134 2.16 10.61 -18.06
N MET A 135 1.44 11.71 -17.89
CA MET A 135 0.69 11.96 -16.67
C MET A 135 -0.58 11.11 -16.69
N PRO A 136 -0.78 10.21 -15.72
CA PRO A 136 -2.00 9.43 -15.64
C PRO A 136 -3.17 10.22 -15.05
N ASP A 137 -4.38 9.77 -15.39
CA ASP A 137 -5.61 10.05 -14.66
C ASP A 137 -5.92 8.89 -13.72
N TYR A 138 -6.53 9.18 -12.57
CA TYR A 138 -6.86 8.18 -11.56
C TYR A 138 -8.35 8.19 -11.23
N ASP A 139 -8.93 7.01 -11.14
CA ASP A 139 -10.17 6.82 -10.42
C ASP A 139 -9.84 6.41 -8.98
N CYS A 140 -10.42 7.12 -8.03
CA CYS A 140 -10.11 6.98 -6.62
C CYS A 140 -11.20 6.24 -5.86
N VAL A 141 -10.79 5.57 -4.78
CA VAL A 141 -11.67 4.99 -3.76
C VAL A 141 -11.33 5.55 -2.38
N ASP A 142 -12.15 5.25 -1.38
CA ASP A 142 -11.86 5.61 0.00
C ASP A 142 -10.61 4.90 0.54
N GLY A 143 -9.75 5.66 1.21
CA GLY A 143 -8.54 5.19 1.86
C GLY A 143 -7.79 6.32 2.55
N ASP A 144 -6.48 6.17 2.65
CA ASP A 144 -5.58 7.12 3.32
C ASP A 144 -4.76 7.98 2.33
N GLY A 145 -5.16 8.00 1.06
CA GLY A 145 -4.43 8.66 -0.04
C GLY A 145 -3.29 7.82 -0.61
N THR A 146 -3.05 6.60 -0.11
CA THR A 146 -2.07 5.66 -0.65
C THR A 146 -2.59 4.22 -0.66
N VAL A 147 -3.18 3.75 0.44
CA VAL A 147 -3.71 2.40 0.63
C VAL A 147 -5.24 2.46 0.69
N PRO A 148 -5.96 1.75 -0.19
CA PRO A 148 -7.42 1.67 -0.11
C PRO A 148 -7.88 1.08 1.23
N SER A 149 -8.95 1.64 1.81
CA SER A 149 -9.55 1.15 3.06
C SER A 149 -9.88 -0.34 3.01
N GLU A 150 -10.29 -0.85 1.85
CA GLU A 150 -10.57 -2.28 1.64
C GLU A 150 -9.32 -3.15 1.83
N SER A 151 -8.19 -2.72 1.25
CA SER A 151 -6.89 -3.39 1.38
C SER A 151 -6.39 -3.35 2.83
N ALA A 152 -6.51 -2.21 3.50
CA ALA A 152 -6.05 -2.05 4.88
C ALA A 152 -6.77 -2.97 5.89
N LYS A 153 -7.96 -3.47 5.53
CA LYS A 153 -8.74 -4.43 6.34
C LYS A 153 -8.56 -5.89 5.91
N ALA A 154 -7.79 -6.14 4.85
CA ALA A 154 -7.58 -7.46 4.26
C ALA A 154 -6.54 -8.31 5.01
N ASP A 155 -6.44 -8.14 6.33
CA ASP A 155 -5.47 -8.83 7.18
C ASP A 155 -5.84 -10.30 7.47
N HIS A 156 -7.08 -10.70 7.19
CA HIS A 156 -7.65 -12.03 7.44
C HIS A 156 -7.60 -12.52 8.91
N PHE A 157 -7.29 -11.64 9.86
CA PHE A 157 -7.24 -11.96 11.27
C PHE A 157 -8.54 -11.63 12.00
N GLU A 158 -8.80 -12.28 13.12
CA GLU A 158 -9.88 -11.88 14.02
C GLU A 158 -9.39 -10.72 14.91
N ALA A 159 -9.58 -9.49 14.46
CA ALA A 159 -9.21 -8.31 15.25
C ALA A 159 -10.15 -8.10 16.43
N ALA A 160 -9.58 -7.81 17.60
CA ALA A 160 -10.30 -7.35 18.78
C ALA A 160 -10.97 -5.99 18.53
N GLU A 161 -10.32 -5.11 17.77
CA GLU A 161 -10.88 -3.83 17.33
C GLU A 161 -10.28 -3.43 15.98
N ARG A 162 -11.10 -2.87 15.08
CA ARG A 162 -10.66 -2.21 13.86
C ARG A 162 -11.17 -0.77 13.85
N VAL A 163 -10.28 0.20 13.68
CA VAL A 163 -10.63 1.62 13.73
C VAL A 163 -10.13 2.34 12.49
N GLY A 164 -11.07 2.88 11.72
CA GLY A 164 -10.77 3.82 10.65
C GLY A 164 -10.56 5.23 11.24
N VAL A 165 -9.42 5.84 10.94
CA VAL A 165 -9.09 7.21 11.34
C VAL A 165 -9.07 8.09 10.10
N ARG A 166 -9.61 9.31 10.20
CA ARG A 166 -9.56 10.28 9.11
C ARG A 166 -8.20 10.97 9.08
N ALA A 167 -7.20 10.28 8.56
CA ALA A 167 -5.85 10.79 8.38
C ALA A 167 -5.21 10.17 7.13
N GLY A 168 -4.34 10.92 6.46
CA GLY A 168 -3.56 10.41 5.35
C GLY A 168 -2.51 9.39 5.80
N HIS A 169 -1.95 8.63 4.84
CA HIS A 169 -1.08 7.48 5.07
C HIS A 169 0.06 7.75 6.08
N ARG A 170 0.74 8.89 5.92
CA ARG A 170 1.85 9.31 6.80
C ARG A 170 1.37 10.04 8.05
N GLU A 171 0.21 10.68 7.97
CA GLU A 171 -0.37 11.50 9.04
C GLU A 171 -0.88 10.64 10.19
N LEU A 172 -1.27 9.38 9.90
CA LEU A 172 -1.62 8.39 10.93
C LEU A 172 -0.55 8.26 12.03
N LEU A 173 0.74 8.41 11.69
CA LEU A 173 1.83 8.28 12.66
C LEU A 173 1.87 9.41 13.70
N CYS A 174 1.29 10.57 13.40
CA CYS A 174 1.25 11.72 14.29
C CYS A 174 -0.18 12.12 14.70
N ASP A 175 -1.19 11.33 14.33
CA ASP A 175 -2.59 11.60 14.66
C ASP A 175 -2.87 11.33 16.16
N GLU A 176 -3.51 12.29 16.83
CA GLU A 176 -3.78 12.21 18.27
C GLU A 176 -4.78 11.08 18.60
N THR A 177 -5.74 10.80 17.71
CA THR A 177 -6.70 9.71 17.87
C THR A 177 -5.99 8.36 17.82
N VAL A 178 -5.05 8.18 16.89
CA VAL A 178 -4.21 6.97 16.81
C VAL A 178 -3.42 6.79 18.10
N PHE A 179 -2.80 7.85 18.62
CA PHE A 179 -2.07 7.79 19.87
C PHE A 179 -2.95 7.45 21.08
N ASP A 180 -4.17 7.99 21.13
CA ASP A 180 -5.15 7.68 22.18
C ASP A 180 -5.63 6.22 22.13
N LEU A 181 -5.87 5.67 20.93
CA LEU A 181 -6.21 4.26 20.73
C LEU A 181 -5.09 3.34 21.22
N ILE A 182 -3.84 3.64 20.87
CA ILE A 182 -2.68 2.85 21.31
C ILE A 182 -2.56 2.89 22.85
N LYS A 183 -2.71 4.07 23.48
CA LYS A 183 -2.69 4.18 24.95
C LYS A 183 -3.80 3.39 25.62
N LYS A 184 -5.00 3.38 25.03
CA LYS A 184 -6.16 2.60 25.48
C LYS A 184 -5.84 1.11 25.45
N TRP A 185 -5.39 0.59 24.30
CA TRP A 185 -5.09 -0.85 24.14
C TRP A 185 -3.91 -1.32 24.98
N LEU A 186 -2.94 -0.44 25.25
CA LEU A 186 -1.81 -0.72 26.14
C LEU A 186 -2.12 -0.49 27.64
N ASN A 187 -3.35 -0.11 28.00
CA ASN A 187 -3.78 0.14 29.39
C ASN A 187 -2.91 1.14 30.18
N VAL A 188 -2.29 2.12 29.51
CA VAL A 188 -1.32 3.05 30.11
C VAL A 188 -1.92 3.85 31.28
N GLY A 189 -3.21 4.18 31.21
CA GLY A 189 -3.93 4.92 32.26
C GLY A 189 -4.30 4.10 33.50
N GLU A 190 -4.46 2.78 33.38
CA GLU A 190 -4.78 1.90 34.51
C GLU A 190 -3.53 1.48 35.26
N ILE A 191 -2.44 1.22 34.53
CA ILE A 191 -1.13 0.92 35.11
C ILE A 191 -0.67 2.07 36.02
N ALA A 192 -0.82 3.33 35.60
CA ALA A 192 -0.47 4.48 36.42
C ALA A 192 -1.28 4.59 37.72
N LYS A 193 -2.56 4.18 37.71
CA LYS A 193 -3.43 4.15 38.91
C LYS A 193 -3.03 3.01 39.86
N LEU A 194 -2.71 1.83 39.32
CA LEU A 194 -2.24 0.68 40.11
C LEU A 194 -0.89 0.95 40.79
N THR A 195 0.04 1.63 40.11
CA THR A 195 1.36 1.98 40.68
C THR A 195 1.23 3.01 41.81
N LYS A 196 0.37 4.03 41.66
CA LYS A 196 0.07 5.01 42.73
C LYS A 196 -0.53 4.33 43.98
N ASN A 197 -1.39 3.33 43.79
CA ASN A 197 -1.99 2.58 44.88
C ASN A 197 -1.04 1.59 45.58
N ARG A 198 0.08 1.20 44.94
CA ARG A 198 1.12 0.38 45.55
C ARG A 198 2.12 1.18 46.40
N THR A 199 2.37 2.45 46.05
CA THR A 199 3.28 3.31 46.81
C THR A 199 2.71 3.80 48.15
N SER A 200 1.41 3.65 48.39
CA SER A 200 0.77 4.10 49.64
C SER A 200 0.84 3.09 50.80
N SER A 201 1.44 1.90 50.62
CA SER A 201 1.55 0.89 51.70
C SER A 201 2.96 0.63 52.24
N CYS A 202 4.02 1.27 51.73
CA CYS A 202 5.34 1.20 52.34
C CYS A 202 5.49 2.25 53.45
N LYS A 203 4.93 1.98 54.63
CA LYS A 203 5.36 2.66 55.86
C LYS A 203 6.77 2.17 56.20
N VAL A 204 7.78 2.99 55.93
CA VAL A 204 9.12 2.81 56.49
C VAL A 204 9.02 3.12 57.99
N MET A 205 9.32 2.13 58.84
CA MET A 205 9.50 2.37 60.27
C MET A 205 10.84 3.06 60.48
N ASP A 206 10.82 4.32 60.91
CA ASP A 206 12.02 4.99 61.43
C ASP A 206 12.36 4.38 62.79
N CYS A 207 13.43 3.59 62.82
CA CYS A 207 14.07 3.16 64.06
C CYS A 207 15.01 4.27 64.55
N SER A 208 14.52 5.14 65.43
CA SER A 208 15.36 6.01 66.25
C SER A 208 16.05 5.16 67.33
N TYR A 209 17.38 5.04 67.27
CA TYR A 209 18.20 4.56 68.38
C TYR A 209 18.61 5.76 69.25
N GLU A 210 18.26 5.70 70.55
CA GLU A 210 18.86 6.53 71.61
C GLU A 210 20.23 5.96 72.05
#